data_AF-A0AAN8IUC5-F1
#
_entry.id   AF-A0AAN8IUC5-F1
#
_cell.length_a   1.000
_cell.length_b   1.000
_cell.length_c   1.000
_cell.angle_alpha   90.00
_cell.angle_beta   90.00
_cell.angle_gamma   90.00
#
_symmetry.space_group_name_H-M   'P 1'
#
loop_
_entity.id
_entity.type
_entity.pdbx_description
1 polymer ?
#
loop_
_entity_poly.entity_id
_entity_poly.type
_entity_poly.pdbx_seq_one_letter_code
_entity_poly.pdbx_strand_id
1 'polypeptide(L)'
;TVGLVVGSVGVRGHVEAVQRVRELCKAAGKRLYVISVGKVNVPKLSNFADIDVFVLLSCPFGIILDSSDFFRPVLSMFEAEIALNPSKKWFGDGKWCSDFTQFVNDTVGTHEDDGADVSLVTGRIRAMNLPDNGKTTKGGQVVPYDAGDYFKNSTWRGLDDGIHLDESTELEEGRLGTALGYDTEPARRMRQ
;
A
#
# COMPACT_ATOMS: atom_id res chain seq x y z
N THR A 1 -5.90 0.40 1.80
CA THR A 1 -7.15 1.17 1.87
C THR A 1 -7.22 2.12 0.69
N VAL A 2 -8.37 2.24 0.02
CA VAL A 2 -8.56 3.08 -1.17
C VAL A 2 -9.48 4.27 -0.85
N GLY A 3 -9.13 5.48 -1.29
CA GLY A 3 -9.96 6.68 -1.15
C GLY A 3 -10.49 7.16 -2.50
N LEU A 4 -11.79 7.05 -2.74
CA LEU A 4 -12.45 7.62 -3.91
C LEU A 4 -12.77 9.09 -3.67
N VAL A 5 -12.09 9.97 -4.40
CA VAL A 5 -12.23 11.42 -4.33
C VAL A 5 -13.20 11.89 -5.42
N VAL A 6 -14.37 12.35 -5.02
CA VAL A 6 -15.40 12.88 -5.93
C VAL A 6 -15.22 14.39 -6.04
N GLY A 7 -14.65 14.85 -7.16
CA GLY A 7 -14.25 16.24 -7.40
C GLY A 7 -15.40 17.18 -7.80
N SER A 8 -16.36 16.71 -8.59
CA SER A 8 -17.52 17.52 -8.99
C SER A 8 -18.77 16.67 -9.20
N VAL A 9 -19.90 17.15 -8.67
CA VAL A 9 -21.22 16.47 -8.75
C VAL A 9 -21.83 16.56 -10.15
N GLY A 10 -21.24 17.34 -11.05
CA GLY A 10 -21.75 17.57 -12.42
C GLY A 10 -21.37 16.49 -13.45
N VAL A 11 -20.66 15.44 -13.04
CA VAL A 11 -20.26 14.37 -13.96
C VAL A 11 -21.44 13.40 -14.16
N ARG A 12 -21.86 13.20 -15.43
CA ARG A 12 -22.86 12.18 -15.78
C ARG A 12 -22.29 10.80 -15.43
N GLY A 13 -23.10 9.93 -14.81
CA GLY A 13 -22.66 8.59 -14.48
C GLY A 13 -21.92 8.46 -13.13
N HIS A 14 -21.96 9.46 -12.26
CA HIS A 14 -21.20 9.45 -11.00
C HIS A 14 -21.66 8.33 -10.04
N VAL A 15 -22.97 8.04 -9.99
CA VAL A 15 -23.51 7.01 -9.11
C VAL A 15 -23.01 5.64 -9.54
N GLU A 16 -23.06 5.39 -10.85
CA GLU A 16 -22.62 4.16 -11.48
C GLU A 16 -21.11 3.97 -11.31
N ALA A 17 -20.33 5.03 -11.46
CA ALA A 17 -18.89 4.99 -11.23
C ALA A 17 -18.51 4.73 -9.75
N VAL A 18 -19.22 5.32 -8.80
CA VAL A 18 -19.02 5.04 -7.36
C VAL A 18 -19.38 3.59 -7.04
N GLN A 19 -20.47 3.09 -7.61
CA GLN A 19 -20.91 1.70 -7.45
C GLN A 19 -19.89 0.73 -8.05
N ARG A 20 -19.35 1.06 -9.23
CA ARG A 20 -18.28 0.29 -9.88
C ARG A 20 -17.04 0.16 -9.00
N VAL A 21 -16.54 1.28 -8.46
CA VAL A 21 -15.34 1.26 -7.58
C VAL A 21 -15.60 0.48 -6.30
N ARG A 22 -16.82 0.53 -5.78
CA ARG A 22 -17.23 -0.29 -4.62
C ARG A 22 -17.15 -1.78 -4.93
N GLU A 23 -17.61 -2.19 -6.10
CA GLU A 23 -17.54 -3.60 -6.55
C GLU A 23 -16.09 -4.04 -6.75
N LEU A 24 -15.27 -3.24 -7.42
CA LEU A 24 -13.84 -3.51 -7.60
C LEU A 24 -13.10 -3.65 -6.26
N CYS A 25 -13.33 -2.72 -5.33
CA CYS A 25 -12.70 -2.79 -4.01
C CYS A 25 -13.18 -4.00 -3.22
N LYS A 26 -14.46 -4.37 -3.33
CA LYS A 26 -15.00 -5.57 -2.68
C LYS A 26 -14.39 -6.85 -3.25
N ALA A 27 -14.26 -6.95 -4.57
CA ALA A 27 -13.62 -8.08 -5.25
C ALA A 27 -12.14 -8.20 -4.87
N ALA A 28 -11.43 -7.08 -4.74
CA ALA A 28 -10.03 -7.04 -4.32
C ALA A 28 -9.82 -7.13 -2.79
N GLY A 29 -10.88 -7.24 -1.98
CA GLY A 29 -10.79 -7.29 -0.51
C GLY A 29 -10.27 -6.00 0.14
N LYS A 30 -10.41 -4.84 -0.52
CA LYS A 30 -9.91 -3.54 -0.05
C LYS A 30 -11.04 -2.69 0.56
N ARG A 31 -10.72 -1.98 1.64
CA ARG A 31 -11.61 -0.96 2.24
C ARG A 31 -11.67 0.27 1.35
N LEU A 32 -12.88 0.79 1.10
CA LEU A 32 -13.14 1.97 0.28
C LEU A 32 -13.71 3.11 1.14
N TYR A 33 -13.08 4.28 1.07
CA TYR A 33 -13.62 5.55 1.59
C TYR A 33 -14.07 6.43 0.43
N VAL A 34 -15.27 7.00 0.51
CA VAL A 34 -15.77 7.95 -0.50
C VAL A 34 -15.71 9.35 0.10
N ILE A 35 -14.93 10.23 -0.52
CA ILE A 35 -14.65 11.58 -0.04
C ILE A 35 -15.11 12.56 -1.11
N SER A 36 -16.12 13.38 -0.80
CA SER A 36 -16.51 14.47 -1.69
C SER A 36 -15.70 15.71 -1.37
N VAL A 37 -14.96 16.20 -2.35
CA VAL A 37 -14.14 17.41 -2.24
C VAL A 37 -14.42 18.24 -3.48
N GLY A 38 -14.59 19.56 -3.36
CA GLY A 38 -14.66 20.42 -4.55
C GLY A 38 -13.33 20.44 -5.30
N LYS A 39 -12.56 21.52 -5.16
CA LYS A 39 -11.20 21.55 -5.71
C LYS A 39 -10.25 20.68 -4.89
N VAL A 40 -9.70 19.64 -5.50
CA VAL A 40 -8.67 18.78 -4.91
C VAL A 40 -7.38 19.58 -4.73
N ASN A 41 -6.74 19.42 -3.57
CA ASN A 41 -5.46 20.04 -3.24
C ASN A 41 -4.65 19.12 -2.30
N VAL A 42 -3.36 19.38 -2.18
CA VAL A 42 -2.44 18.60 -1.32
C VAL A 42 -2.88 18.62 0.15
N PRO A 43 -3.23 19.76 0.78
CA PRO A 43 -3.61 19.78 2.19
C PRO A 43 -4.85 18.94 2.51
N LYS A 44 -5.87 18.93 1.64
CA LYS A 44 -7.10 18.17 1.90
C LYS A 44 -6.87 16.67 1.83
N LEU A 45 -6.05 16.19 0.90
CA LEU A 45 -5.72 14.77 0.82
C LEU A 45 -4.78 14.33 1.94
N SER A 46 -3.89 15.23 2.38
CA SER A 46 -2.95 14.96 3.49
C SER A 46 -3.64 14.69 4.82
N ASN A 47 -4.87 15.18 5.03
CA ASN A 47 -5.65 14.90 6.24
C ASN A 47 -6.07 13.43 6.37
N PHE A 48 -6.01 12.64 5.30
CA PHE A 48 -6.43 11.24 5.29
C PHE A 48 -5.21 10.31 5.19
N ALA A 49 -4.34 10.32 6.21
CA ALA A 49 -3.10 9.54 6.23
C ALA A 49 -3.31 8.00 6.19
N ASP A 50 -4.48 7.53 6.64
CA ASP A 50 -4.89 6.12 6.67
C ASP A 50 -5.20 5.55 5.27
N ILE A 51 -5.26 6.41 4.25
CA ILE A 51 -5.53 6.04 2.87
C ILE A 51 -4.21 5.89 2.13
N ASP A 52 -4.03 4.73 1.50
CA ASP A 52 -2.78 4.40 0.80
C ASP A 52 -2.77 4.97 -0.63
N VAL A 53 -3.94 5.03 -1.27
CA VAL A 53 -4.11 5.47 -2.66
C VAL A 53 -5.43 6.20 -2.84
N PHE A 54 -5.39 7.29 -3.59
CA PHE A 54 -6.58 8.05 -3.96
C PHE A 54 -6.96 7.76 -5.40
N VAL A 55 -8.25 7.60 -5.67
CA VAL A 55 -8.81 7.48 -7.03
C VAL A 55 -9.66 8.72 -7.27
N LEU A 56 -9.31 9.50 -8.28
CA LEU A 56 -10.02 10.71 -8.63
C LEU A 56 -11.17 10.40 -9.59
N LEU A 57 -12.39 10.72 -9.14
CA LEU A 57 -13.59 10.72 -9.96
C LEU A 57 -13.88 12.16 -10.41
N SER A 58 -13.47 12.47 -11.64
CA SER A 58 -13.61 13.78 -12.28
C SER A 58 -14.07 13.64 -13.74
N CYS A 59 -14.31 14.79 -14.39
CA CYS A 59 -14.50 14.82 -15.84
C CYS A 59 -13.22 14.37 -16.58
N PRO A 60 -13.32 13.85 -17.82
CA PRO A 60 -12.17 13.32 -18.56
C PRO A 60 -11.05 14.35 -18.78
N PHE A 61 -11.40 15.64 -18.87
CA PHE A 61 -10.43 16.73 -19.01
C PHE A 61 -9.79 17.17 -17.68
N GLY A 62 -10.32 16.74 -16.54
CA GLY A 62 -9.89 17.12 -15.20
C GLY A 62 -8.95 16.13 -14.51
N ILE A 63 -8.56 15.05 -15.21
CA ILE A 63 -7.74 13.95 -14.67
C ILE A 63 -6.24 14.28 -14.63
N ILE A 64 -5.81 15.34 -15.34
CA ILE A 64 -4.42 15.77 -15.40
C ILE A 64 -4.09 16.54 -14.11
N LEU A 65 -3.73 15.80 -13.07
CA LEU A 65 -3.12 16.35 -11.86
C LEU A 65 -1.60 16.15 -11.92
N ASP A 66 -0.85 17.16 -11.49
CA ASP A 66 0.57 16.99 -11.21
C ASP A 66 0.70 16.11 -9.96
N SER A 67 1.17 14.88 -10.14
CA SER A 67 1.26 13.88 -9.06
C SER A 67 2.47 14.09 -8.15
N SER A 68 3.40 14.99 -8.51
CA SER A 68 4.67 15.18 -7.80
C SER A 68 4.51 15.76 -6.39
N ASP A 69 3.49 16.57 -6.16
CA ASP A 69 3.27 17.24 -4.87
C ASP A 69 2.43 16.43 -3.87
N PHE A 70 1.89 15.27 -4.27
CA PHE A 70 1.02 14.47 -3.41
C PHE A 70 1.80 13.38 -2.65
N PHE A 71 1.63 13.32 -1.33
CA PHE A 71 2.26 12.29 -0.48
C PHE A 71 1.79 10.86 -0.77
N ARG A 72 0.59 10.71 -1.34
CA ARG A 72 0.00 9.43 -1.72
C ARG A 72 -0.34 9.45 -3.20
N PRO A 73 -0.20 8.32 -3.91
CA PRO A 73 -0.53 8.25 -5.32
C PRO A 73 -2.00 8.62 -5.55
N VAL A 74 -2.23 9.47 -6.54
CA VAL A 74 -3.55 9.83 -7.04
C VAL A 74 -3.71 9.23 -8.42
N LEU A 75 -4.66 8.32 -8.57
CA LEU A 75 -4.95 7.57 -9.77
C LEU A 75 -6.22 8.09 -10.45
N SER A 76 -6.28 7.93 -11.76
CA SER A 76 -7.50 8.02 -12.54
C SER A 76 -8.39 6.79 -12.33
N MET A 77 -9.68 6.92 -12.65
CA MET A 77 -10.62 5.78 -12.67
C MET A 77 -10.14 4.64 -13.58
N PHE A 78 -9.49 4.97 -14.70
CA PHE A 78 -8.97 3.99 -15.65
C PHE A 78 -7.81 3.17 -15.07
N GLU A 79 -6.86 3.84 -14.42
CA GLU A 79 -5.74 3.18 -13.76
C GLU A 79 -6.24 2.31 -12.59
N ALA A 80 -7.21 2.80 -11.83
CA ALA A 80 -7.84 2.04 -10.75
C ALA A 80 -8.58 0.79 -11.28
N GLU A 81 -9.27 0.91 -12.41
CA GLU A 81 -9.96 -0.20 -13.07
C GLU A 81 -8.94 -1.28 -13.52
N ILE A 82 -7.84 -0.90 -14.16
CA ILE A 82 -6.77 -1.85 -14.54
C ILE A 82 -6.12 -2.49 -13.30
N ALA A 83 -5.87 -1.71 -12.25
CA ALA A 83 -5.18 -2.19 -11.06
C ALA A 83 -6.04 -3.12 -10.19
N LEU A 84 -7.36 -2.95 -10.21
CA LEU A 84 -8.30 -3.69 -9.35
C LEU A 84 -9.07 -4.79 -10.09
N ASN A 85 -9.15 -4.76 -11.41
CA ASN A 85 -9.87 -5.75 -12.21
C ASN A 85 -8.91 -6.79 -12.82
N PRO A 86 -8.88 -8.04 -12.31
CA PRO A 86 -7.98 -9.08 -12.84
C PRO A 86 -8.26 -9.44 -14.31
N SER A 87 -9.51 -9.23 -14.77
CA SER A 87 -9.88 -9.50 -16.17
C SER A 87 -9.29 -8.49 -17.14
N LYS A 88 -8.84 -7.32 -16.67
CA LYS A 88 -8.22 -6.30 -17.51
C LYS A 88 -6.71 -6.35 -17.36
N LYS A 89 -6.05 -6.60 -18.48
CA LYS A 89 -4.59 -6.49 -18.58
C LYS A 89 -4.24 -5.24 -19.37
N TRP A 90 -3.40 -4.40 -18.81
CA TRP A 90 -2.80 -3.30 -19.56
C TRP A 90 -1.77 -3.87 -20.52
N PHE A 91 -2.01 -3.71 -21.81
CA PHE A 91 -1.04 -3.95 -22.86
C PHE A 91 -0.61 -2.60 -23.41
N GLY A 92 0.66 -2.42 -23.76
CA GLY A 92 1.18 -1.14 -24.26
C GLY A 92 0.50 -0.61 -25.54
N ASP A 93 -0.23 -1.47 -26.26
CA ASP A 93 -1.08 -1.11 -27.41
C ASP A 93 -2.51 -0.65 -27.02
N GLY A 94 -2.87 -0.79 -25.74
CA GLY A 94 -4.13 -0.32 -25.20
C GLY A 94 -4.15 1.21 -25.18
N LYS A 95 -5.18 1.82 -25.77
CA LYS A 95 -5.36 3.27 -25.67
C LYS A 95 -5.77 3.62 -24.24
N TRP A 96 -5.02 4.49 -23.59
CA TRP A 96 -5.44 5.09 -22.31
C TRP A 96 -6.74 5.85 -22.53
N CYS A 97 -7.71 5.67 -21.63
CA CYS A 97 -9.00 6.33 -21.72
C CYS A 97 -9.34 7.09 -20.44
N SER A 98 -9.53 8.40 -20.55
CA SER A 98 -9.99 9.26 -19.45
C SER A 98 -11.47 9.09 -19.11
N ASP A 99 -12.27 8.57 -20.04
CA ASP A 99 -13.73 8.49 -19.91
C ASP A 99 -14.14 7.15 -19.30
N PHE A 100 -14.58 7.20 -18.05
CA PHE A 100 -14.98 6.00 -17.31
C PHE A 100 -16.29 5.39 -17.80
N THR A 101 -17.14 6.15 -18.49
CA THR A 101 -18.43 5.63 -18.97
C THR A 101 -18.26 4.46 -19.95
N GLN A 102 -17.10 4.38 -20.61
CA GLN A 102 -16.77 3.31 -21.55
C GLN A 102 -16.57 1.95 -20.88
N PHE A 103 -16.23 1.93 -19.58
CA PHE A 103 -15.83 0.71 -18.90
C PHE A 103 -16.57 0.42 -17.59
N VAL A 104 -17.51 1.29 -17.18
CA VAL A 104 -18.34 1.07 -15.98
C VAL A 104 -19.14 -0.22 -16.05
N ASN A 105 -19.56 -0.64 -17.25
CA ASN A 105 -20.39 -1.83 -17.45
C ASN A 105 -19.59 -3.12 -17.70
N ASP A 106 -18.26 -3.05 -17.65
CA ASP A 106 -17.43 -4.23 -17.92
C ASP A 106 -17.53 -5.26 -16.79
N THR A 107 -17.25 -6.51 -17.08
CA THR A 107 -17.23 -7.56 -16.05
C THR A 107 -16.07 -7.34 -15.07
N VAL A 108 -16.34 -7.51 -13.77
CA VAL A 108 -15.28 -7.59 -12.75
C VAL A 108 -14.84 -9.05 -12.68
N GLY A 109 -13.58 -9.33 -13.00
CA GLY A 109 -13.00 -10.64 -12.78
C GLY A 109 -12.93 -10.98 -11.30
N THR A 110 -13.08 -12.25 -10.97
CA THR A 110 -12.61 -12.78 -9.69
C THR A 110 -11.11 -13.07 -9.81
N HIS A 111 -10.36 -12.79 -8.75
CA HIS A 111 -8.98 -13.24 -8.65
C HIS A 111 -9.01 -14.77 -8.70
N GLU A 112 -8.56 -15.34 -9.82
CA GLU A 112 -8.22 -16.75 -9.85
C GLU A 112 -7.03 -16.89 -8.90
N ASP A 113 -7.15 -17.79 -7.93
CA ASP A 113 -6.01 -18.16 -7.10
C ASP A 113 -4.99 -18.80 -8.04
N ASP A 114 -3.85 -18.15 -8.24
CA ASP A 114 -2.77 -18.66 -9.10
C ASP A 114 -2.20 -20.00 -8.56
N GLY A 115 -2.73 -20.51 -7.43
CA GLY A 115 -2.38 -21.80 -6.85
C GLY A 115 -0.91 -21.87 -6.46
N ALA A 116 -0.30 -20.70 -6.25
CA ALA A 116 1.08 -20.57 -5.82
C ALA A 116 1.17 -20.91 -4.33
N ASP A 117 1.46 -22.17 -4.01
CA ASP A 117 1.63 -22.63 -2.63
C ASP A 117 3.08 -22.38 -2.17
N VAL A 118 3.25 -21.70 -1.03
CA VAL A 118 4.53 -21.49 -0.36
C VAL A 118 4.45 -22.03 1.06
N SER A 119 5.41 -22.87 1.42
CA SER A 119 5.49 -23.44 2.76
C SER A 119 5.85 -22.38 3.79
N LEU A 120 4.91 -22.01 4.66
CA LEU A 120 5.14 -21.04 5.74
C LEU A 120 6.21 -21.48 6.77
N VAL A 121 6.51 -22.78 6.86
CA VAL A 121 7.53 -23.32 7.78
C VAL A 121 8.93 -23.30 7.17
N THR A 122 9.03 -23.51 5.85
CA THR A 122 10.32 -23.72 5.19
C THR A 122 10.67 -22.64 4.17
N GLY A 123 9.76 -21.72 3.88
CA GLY A 123 9.89 -20.70 2.83
C GLY A 123 9.88 -21.26 1.40
N ARG A 124 9.80 -22.59 1.23
CA ARG A 124 9.89 -23.23 -0.09
C ARG A 124 8.58 -23.14 -0.84
N ILE A 125 8.66 -22.74 -2.10
CA ILE A 125 7.55 -22.77 -3.05
C ILE A 125 7.24 -24.24 -3.38
N ARG A 126 6.01 -24.67 -3.10
CA ARG A 126 5.50 -26.04 -3.31
C ARG A 126 4.80 -26.19 -4.66
N ALA A 127 4.15 -25.14 -5.14
CA ALA A 127 3.50 -25.11 -6.44
C ALA A 127 3.61 -23.72 -7.08
N MET A 128 3.81 -23.68 -8.39
CA MET A 128 3.67 -22.47 -9.21
C MET A 128 2.90 -22.86 -10.46
N ASN A 129 1.67 -22.35 -10.64
CA ASN A 129 1.02 -22.46 -11.95
C ASN A 129 1.52 -21.32 -12.83
N LEU A 130 2.64 -21.55 -13.52
CA LEU A 130 2.99 -20.72 -14.65
C LEU A 130 2.04 -21.08 -15.81
N PRO A 131 1.38 -20.10 -16.46
CA PRO A 131 0.72 -20.38 -17.71
C PRO A 131 1.76 -20.91 -18.70
N ASP A 132 1.56 -22.13 -19.19
CA ASP A 132 2.42 -22.80 -20.17
C ASP A 132 2.35 -22.04 -21.51
N ASN A 133 3.11 -20.95 -21.62
CA ASN A 133 3.34 -20.30 -22.89
C ASN A 133 4.51 -21.03 -23.54
N GLY A 134 4.18 -22.10 -24.27
CA GLY A 134 5.14 -22.96 -24.97
C GLY A 134 6.05 -22.19 -25.92
N LYS A 135 7.20 -21.74 -25.41
CA LYS A 135 8.42 -21.39 -26.14
C LYS A 135 9.60 -21.41 -25.18
N THR A 136 10.13 -22.61 -24.98
CA THR A 136 11.42 -22.86 -24.36
C THR A 136 12.54 -22.32 -25.26
N THR A 137 13.05 -21.12 -24.95
CA THR A 137 14.42 -20.76 -25.33
C THR A 137 15.20 -20.41 -24.07
N LYS A 138 16.20 -21.24 -23.80
CA LYS A 138 17.15 -21.18 -22.69
C LYS A 138 17.66 -19.75 -22.48
N GLY A 139 17.38 -19.15 -21.33
CA GLY A 139 17.97 -17.86 -20.95
C GLY A 139 17.21 -17.18 -19.81
N GLY A 140 17.65 -17.44 -18.58
CA GLY A 140 17.14 -16.77 -17.39
C GLY A 140 16.84 -17.75 -16.27
N GLN A 141 17.89 -18.17 -15.54
CA GLN A 141 17.67 -18.78 -14.24
C GLN A 141 17.10 -17.69 -13.33
N VAL A 142 15.79 -17.68 -13.15
CA VAL A 142 15.13 -16.86 -12.15
C VAL A 142 15.55 -17.42 -10.79
N VAL A 143 16.46 -16.73 -10.12
CA VAL A 143 16.81 -17.05 -8.74
C VAL A 143 15.62 -16.58 -7.89
N PRO A 144 14.94 -17.46 -7.14
CA PRO A 144 13.86 -17.03 -6.27
C PRO A 144 14.43 -16.05 -5.25
N TYR A 145 13.97 -14.79 -5.29
CA TYR A 145 14.31 -13.78 -4.30
C TYR A 145 13.44 -14.03 -3.06
N ASP A 146 14.05 -14.59 -2.02
CA ASP A 146 13.39 -14.88 -0.75
C ASP A 146 13.48 -13.65 0.16
N ALA A 147 12.34 -13.08 0.57
CA ALA A 147 12.32 -11.95 1.50
C ALA A 147 12.91 -12.30 2.88
N GLY A 148 13.02 -13.59 3.21
CA GLY A 148 13.70 -14.09 4.41
C GLY A 148 15.23 -14.12 4.33
N ASP A 149 15.83 -14.00 3.14
CA ASP A 149 17.29 -14.02 2.98
C ASP A 149 17.97 -12.73 3.47
N TYR A 150 17.21 -11.64 3.60
CA TYR A 150 17.71 -10.34 4.07
C TYR A 150 18.31 -10.42 5.48
N PHE A 151 17.76 -11.31 6.33
CA PHE A 151 18.23 -11.49 7.71
C PHE A 151 19.34 -12.53 7.85
N LYS A 152 19.68 -13.32 6.82
CA LYS A 152 20.70 -14.38 6.97
C LYS A 152 22.10 -13.83 7.24
N ASN A 153 22.39 -12.65 6.71
CA ASN A 153 23.64 -11.91 6.92
C ASN A 153 23.53 -10.83 8.01
N SER A 154 22.37 -10.70 8.65
CA SER A 154 22.21 -9.79 9.78
C SER A 154 22.85 -10.42 11.02
N THR A 155 23.64 -9.65 11.75
CA THR A 155 24.21 -10.08 13.04
C THR A 155 23.14 -10.17 14.12
N TRP A 156 22.07 -9.40 14.00
CA TRP A 156 20.94 -9.40 14.92
C TRP A 156 19.87 -10.41 14.49
N ARG A 157 19.70 -11.50 15.25
CA ARG A 157 18.67 -12.55 15.03
C ARG A 157 17.53 -12.50 16.04
N GLY A 158 17.24 -11.31 16.58
CA GLY A 158 16.23 -11.14 17.64
C GLY A 158 16.80 -11.45 19.02
N LEU A 159 15.90 -11.76 19.96
CA LEU A 159 16.25 -12.15 21.33
C LEU A 159 16.70 -13.61 21.31
N ASP A 160 17.98 -13.83 21.01
CA ASP A 160 18.59 -15.16 21.04
C ASP A 160 19.10 -15.44 22.46
N ASP A 161 18.37 -16.26 23.21
CA ASP A 161 18.63 -16.58 24.62
C ASP A 161 19.94 -17.38 24.81
N GLY A 162 20.62 -17.77 23.72
CA GLY A 162 21.88 -18.53 23.71
C GLY A 162 23.15 -17.69 23.69
N ILE A 163 23.07 -16.35 23.60
CA ILE A 163 24.24 -15.48 23.62
C ILE A 163 24.59 -15.15 25.07
N HIS A 164 25.35 -16.03 25.72
CA HIS A 164 26.06 -15.66 26.94
C HIS A 164 27.24 -14.76 26.57
N LEU A 165 27.01 -13.43 26.52
CA LEU A 165 28.12 -12.49 26.58
C LEU A 165 28.76 -12.62 27.97
N ASP A 166 30.02 -13.03 28.04
CA ASP A 166 30.88 -12.91 29.23
C ASP A 166 31.19 -11.44 29.60
N GLU A 167 30.50 -10.49 28.96
CA GLU A 167 30.55 -9.07 29.32
C GLU A 167 29.67 -8.85 30.54
N SER A 168 30.27 -9.07 31.72
CA SER A 168 29.76 -8.59 33.00
C SER A 168 29.57 -7.07 32.90
N THR A 169 28.35 -6.63 32.64
CA THR A 169 28.00 -5.21 32.71
C THR A 169 28.02 -4.84 34.18
N GLU A 170 28.89 -3.91 34.58
CA GLU A 170 28.92 -3.42 35.95
C GLU A 170 27.55 -2.81 36.28
N LEU A 171 26.94 -3.36 37.33
CA LEU A 171 25.59 -3.02 37.73
C LEU A 171 25.64 -1.71 38.51
N GLU A 172 25.45 -0.58 37.82
CA GLU A 172 25.37 0.73 38.46
C GLU A 172 23.97 0.96 39.04
N GLU A 173 23.93 1.48 40.27
CA GLU A 173 22.67 1.84 40.94
C GLU A 173 22.00 3.00 40.19
N GLY A 174 20.75 2.78 39.78
CA GLY A 174 19.97 3.76 39.02
C GLY A 174 19.65 5.01 39.84
N ARG A 175 19.26 6.09 39.15
CA ARG A 175 18.89 7.36 39.81
C ARG A 175 17.66 7.16 40.70
N LEU A 176 17.78 7.61 41.95
CA LEU A 176 16.69 7.61 42.92
C LEU A 176 15.97 8.98 42.87
N GLY A 177 14.65 8.96 42.90
CA GLY A 177 13.81 10.15 42.82
C GLY A 177 12.41 9.89 42.30
N THR A 178 11.49 10.83 42.56
CA THR A 178 10.16 10.85 41.92
C THR A 178 10.20 11.84 40.75
N ALA A 179 9.29 11.74 39.78
CA ALA A 179 9.28 12.61 38.58
C ALA A 179 9.17 14.13 38.87
N LEU A 180 9.02 14.53 40.14
CA LEU A 180 9.03 15.90 40.62
C LEU A 180 10.44 16.43 40.97
N GLY A 181 11.45 15.56 41.08
CA GLY A 181 12.84 15.92 41.33
C GLY A 181 13.71 14.69 41.62
N TYR A 182 14.82 14.56 40.91
CA TYR A 182 15.84 13.54 41.17
C TYR A 182 16.93 14.09 42.10
N ASP A 183 17.60 13.21 42.85
CA ASP A 183 18.64 13.57 43.81
C ASP A 183 19.84 14.31 43.17
N THR A 184 20.02 14.17 41.85
CA THR A 184 21.06 14.83 41.07
C THR A 184 20.68 16.22 40.54
N GLU A 185 19.45 16.69 40.76
CA GLU A 185 19.00 17.99 40.26
C GLU A 185 19.36 19.14 41.22
N PRO A 186 19.92 20.26 40.72
CA PRO A 186 20.24 21.41 41.56
C PRO A 186 18.98 22.04 42.14
N ALA A 187 18.99 22.32 43.44
CA ALA A 187 17.84 22.87 44.17
C ALA A 187 17.29 24.14 43.50
N ARG A 188 15.98 24.12 43.22
CA ARG A 188 15.25 25.20 42.54
C ARG A 188 15.28 26.46 43.40
N ARG A 189 16.15 27.43 43.08
CA ARG A 189 16.14 28.76 43.72
C ARG A 189 14.79 29.43 43.50
N MET A 190 14.00 29.60 44.57
CA MET A 190 12.83 30.47 44.55
C MET A 190 13.29 31.92 44.35
N ARG A 191 12.78 32.57 43.30
CA ARG A 191 12.97 34.00 43.07
C ARG A 191 12.03 34.76 44.04
N GLN A 192 12.61 35.61 44.90
CA GLN A 192 11.89 36.70 45.58
C GLN A 192 11.69 37.86 44.61
#